data_AF-A0A235ADR4-F1
#
_entry.id   AF-A0A235ADR4-F1
#
_cell.length_a   1.000
_cell.length_b   1.000
_cell.length_c   1.000
_cell.angle_alpha   90.00
_cell.angle_beta   90.00
_cell.angle_gamma   90.00
#
_symmetry.space_group_name_H-M   'P 1'
#
loop_
_entity.id
_entity.type
_entity.pdbx_description
1 polymer ?
#
loop_
_entity_poly.entity_id
_entity_poly.type
_entity_poly.pdbx_seq_one_letter_code
_entity_poly.pdbx_strand_id
1 'polypeptide(L)'
;MYTGQWDMYPAPGFDGRRFIETLPDQLGDGFTVEELGFDPGFPALGLIADAYGGTGVNVSVGSIDGADVVGITALSRCAQPPE
;
A
#
# COMPACT_ATOMS: atom_id res chain seq x y z
N MET A 1 -0.30 15.23 12.20
CA MET A 1 -0.75 13.95 11.65
C MET A 1 -1.41 14.25 10.32
N TYR A 2 -0.84 13.75 9.22
CA TYR A 2 -1.40 13.88 7.88
C TYR A 2 -1.76 12.48 7.37
N THR A 3 -2.97 12.36 6.85
CA THR A 3 -3.50 11.13 6.25
C THR A 3 -3.90 11.44 4.83
N GLY A 4 -3.35 10.68 3.88
CA GLY A 4 -3.80 10.63 2.49
C GLY A 4 -4.56 9.34 2.25
N GLN A 5 -5.65 9.40 1.50
CA GLN A 5 -6.39 8.22 1.07
C GLN A 5 -6.81 8.39 -0.38
N TRP A 6 -6.60 7.36 -1.18
CA TRP A 6 -6.97 7.30 -2.58
C TRP A 6 -7.60 5.96 -2.90
N ASP A 7 -8.67 6.01 -3.69
CA ASP A 7 -9.28 4.84 -4.30
C ASP A 7 -9.08 4.94 -5.82
N MET A 8 -8.56 3.87 -6.40
CA MET A 8 -8.35 3.75 -7.84
C MET A 8 -9.19 2.60 -8.39
N TYR A 9 -9.84 2.83 -9.52
CA TYR A 9 -10.74 1.88 -10.17
C TYR A 9 -10.09 1.34 -11.44
N PRO A 10 -9.36 0.22 -11.36
CA PRO A 10 -8.74 -0.40 -12.52
C PRO A 10 -9.77 -0.94 -13.53
N ALA A 11 -9.31 -1.15 -14.76
CA ALA A 11 -10.15 -1.71 -15.81
C ALA A 11 -10.52 -3.19 -15.52
N PRO A 12 -11.63 -3.70 -16.10
CA PRO A 12 -12.02 -5.10 -15.94
C PRO A 12 -10.91 -6.08 -16.33
N GLY A 13 -10.74 -7.15 -15.55
CA GLY A 13 -9.67 -8.13 -15.73
C GLY A 13 -8.36 -7.77 -15.04
N PHE A 14 -8.38 -6.80 -14.12
CA PHE A 14 -7.24 -6.46 -13.28
C PHE A 14 -6.87 -7.61 -12.35
N ASP A 15 -5.58 -7.96 -12.32
CA ASP A 15 -5.05 -8.99 -11.41
C ASP A 15 -4.50 -8.32 -10.15
N GLY A 16 -5.38 -8.14 -9.16
CA GLY A 16 -5.03 -7.49 -7.89
C GLY A 16 -3.93 -8.21 -7.11
N ARG A 17 -3.87 -9.54 -7.21
CA ARG A 17 -2.86 -10.34 -6.52
C ARG A 17 -1.49 -10.12 -7.14
N ARG A 18 -1.40 -10.26 -8.47
CA ARG A 18 -0.17 -9.98 -9.21
C ARG A 18 0.28 -8.52 -9.03
N PHE A 19 -0.66 -7.58 -9.00
CA PHE A 19 -0.35 -6.18 -8.74
C PHE A 19 0.38 -6.02 -7.40
N ILE A 20 -0.18 -6.55 -6.31
CA ILE A 20 0.43 -6.47 -4.97
C ILE A 20 1.79 -7.18 -4.93
N GLU A 21 1.90 -8.38 -5.53
CA GLU A 21 3.14 -9.17 -5.53
C GLU A 21 4.29 -8.50 -6.30
N THR A 22 3.97 -7.70 -7.34
CA THR A 22 4.98 -7.05 -8.19
C THR A 22 5.21 -5.57 -7.88
N LEU A 23 4.37 -4.97 -7.03
CA LEU A 23 4.45 -3.55 -6.69
C LEU A 23 5.78 -3.16 -6.04
N PRO A 24 6.35 -3.90 -5.07
CA PRO A 24 7.64 -3.55 -4.45
C PRO A 24 8.76 -3.36 -5.47
N ASP A 25 8.85 -4.25 -6.46
CA ASP A 25 9.89 -4.22 -7.49
C ASP A 25 9.78 -3.00 -8.43
N GLN A 26 8.61 -2.34 -8.48
CA GLN A 26 8.36 -1.17 -9.33
C GLN A 26 8.54 0.17 -8.61
N LEU A 27 8.51 0.19 -7.28
CA LEU A 27 8.57 1.42 -6.48
C LEU A 27 9.99 1.96 -6.28
N GLY A 28 11.01 1.08 -6.38
CA GLY A 28 12.42 1.43 -6.21
C GLY A 28 12.86 1.57 -4.75
N ASP A 29 14.13 1.92 -4.54
CA ASP A 29 14.83 1.85 -3.24
C ASP A 29 14.28 2.78 -2.12
N GLY A 30 13.32 3.65 -2.42
CA GLY A 30 12.71 4.56 -1.44
C GLY A 30 11.59 3.95 -0.61
N PHE A 31 11.26 2.68 -0.86
CA PHE A 31 10.16 1.97 -0.22
C PHE A 31 10.63 0.62 0.33
N THR A 32 10.39 0.41 1.62
CA THR A 32 10.67 -0.85 2.30
C THR A 32 9.36 -1.57 2.61
N VAL A 33 9.29 -2.88 2.35
CA VAL A 33 8.11 -3.69 2.70
C VAL A 33 8.03 -3.87 4.22
N GLU A 34 6.88 -3.54 4.80
CA GLU A 34 6.56 -3.81 6.21
C GLU A 34 5.77 -5.12 6.30
N GLU A 35 6.26 -6.07 7.10
CA GLU A 35 5.55 -7.33 7.34
C GLU A 35 4.28 -7.05 8.16
N LEU A 36 3.11 -7.40 7.62
CA LEU A 36 1.82 -7.14 8.26
C LEU A 36 1.62 -7.95 9.56
N GLY A 37 2.36 -9.05 9.75
CA GLY A 37 2.26 -9.92 10.92
C GLY A 37 1.02 -10.81 10.98
N PHE A 38 0.15 -10.76 9.95
CA PHE A 38 -1.00 -11.64 9.75
C PHE A 38 -1.32 -11.76 8.26
N ASP A 39 -2.08 -12.81 7.89
CA ASP A 39 -2.64 -12.94 6.54
C ASP A 39 -4.00 -12.20 6.48
N PRO A 40 -4.11 -11.12 5.68
CA PRO A 40 -5.35 -10.36 5.57
C PRO A 40 -6.47 -11.10 4.83
N GLY A 41 -6.18 -12.17 4.08
CA GLY A 41 -7.17 -12.88 3.27
C GLY A 41 -7.62 -12.15 2.00
N PHE A 42 -6.99 -11.02 1.69
CA PHE A 42 -7.13 -10.25 0.44
C PHE A 42 -5.76 -9.68 0.03
N PRO A 43 -5.53 -9.34 -1.24
CA PRO A 43 -4.25 -8.77 -1.66
C PRO A 43 -3.98 -7.44 -0.94
N ALA A 44 -2.95 -7.40 -0.11
CA ALA A 44 -2.54 -6.20 0.61
C ALA A 44 -1.04 -6.17 0.87
N LEU A 45 -0.51 -4.96 1.02
CA LEU A 45 0.91 -4.68 1.21
C LEU A 45 1.09 -3.50 2.15
N GLY A 46 1.92 -3.68 3.18
CA GLY A 46 2.43 -2.60 4.01
C GLY A 46 3.79 -2.14 3.49
N LEU A 47 4.01 -0.83 3.46
CA LEU A 47 5.23 -0.19 2.99
C LEU A 47 5.64 0.94 3.92
N ILE A 48 6.93 1.16 4.06
CA ILE A 48 7.51 2.37 4.63
C ILE A 48 8.17 3.15 3.50
N ALA A 49 7.74 4.39 3.32
CA ALA A 49 8.31 5.32 2.36
C ALA A 49 9.44 6.11 3.03
N ASP A 50 10.63 5.50 3.12
CA ASP A 50 11.79 6.02 3.87
C ASP A 50 12.24 7.39 3.35
N ALA A 51 12.23 7.58 2.03
CA ALA A 51 12.54 8.86 1.39
C ALA A 51 11.53 9.98 1.72
N TYR A 52 10.40 9.65 2.35
CA TYR A 52 9.29 10.56 2.65
C TYR A 52 9.01 10.62 4.16
N GLY A 53 10.08 10.67 4.96
CA GLY A 53 10.01 10.81 6.41
C GLY A 53 9.45 9.58 7.12
N GLY A 54 9.70 8.38 6.56
CA GLY A 54 9.21 7.11 7.10
C GLY A 54 7.68 7.01 7.07
N THR A 55 7.02 7.58 6.07
CA THR A 55 5.56 7.52 5.97
C THR A 55 5.11 6.08 5.78
N GLY A 56 4.14 5.62 6.59
CA GLY A 56 3.53 4.31 6.41
C GLY A 56 2.54 4.36 5.25
N VAL A 57 2.61 3.42 4.32
CA VAL A 57 1.73 3.31 3.17
C VAL A 57 1.14 1.91 3.14
N ASN A 58 -0.18 1.82 3.16
CA ASN A 58 -0.92 0.58 2.98
C ASN A 58 -1.56 0.58 1.60
N VAL A 59 -1.35 -0.49 0.84
CA VAL A 59 -1.99 -0.73 -0.45
C VAL A 59 -2.82 -2.00 -0.33
N SER A 60 -4.08 -1.96 -0.73
CA SER A 60 -4.95 -3.13 -0.75
C SER A 60 -5.78 -3.18 -2.03
N VAL A 61 -6.16 -4.40 -2.41
CA VAL A 61 -7.12 -4.62 -3.49
C VAL A 61 -8.36 -5.26 -2.90
N GLY A 62 -9.50 -4.61 -3.09
CA GLY A 62 -10.81 -5.09 -2.70
C GLY A 62 -11.79 -5.00 -3.86
N SER A 63 -13.09 -5.12 -3.55
CA SER A 63 -14.15 -4.94 -4.52
C SER A 63 -15.27 -4.05 -3.97
N ILE A 64 -15.77 -3.14 -4.81
CA ILE A 64 -16.95 -2.31 -4.56
C ILE A 64 -17.91 -2.53 -5.74
N ASP A 65 -19.15 -2.92 -5.46
CA ASP A 65 -20.19 -3.19 -6.47
C ASP A 65 -19.75 -4.17 -7.58
N GLY A 66 -18.86 -5.11 -7.25
CA GLY A 66 -18.34 -6.11 -8.19
C GLY A 66 -17.21 -5.62 -9.10
N ALA A 67 -16.78 -4.37 -8.96
CA ALA A 67 -15.57 -3.85 -9.59
C ALA A 67 -14.38 -3.93 -8.62
N ASP A 68 -13.19 -4.23 -9.13
CA ASP A 68 -11.97 -4.17 -8.33
C ASP A 68 -11.63 -2.72 -7.97
N VAL A 69 -11.10 -2.52 -6.77
CA VAL A 69 -10.67 -1.21 -6.27
C VAL A 69 -9.32 -1.36 -5.60
N VAL A 70 -8.36 -0.52 -5.98
CA VAL A 70 -7.08 -0.38 -5.29
C VAL A 70 -7.20 0.76 -4.29
N GLY A 71 -7.14 0.42 -3.00
CA GLY A 71 -7.10 1.39 -1.91
C GLY A 71 -5.66 1.69 -1.52
N ILE A 72 -5.34 2.97 -1.37
CA ILE A 72 -4.04 3.43 -0.88
C ILE A 72 -4.27 4.37 0.31
N THR A 73 -3.67 4.03 1.44
CA THR A 73 -3.70 4.85 2.66
C THR A 73 -2.29 5.19 3.08
N ALA A 74 -1.96 6.48 3.10
CA ALA A 74 -0.68 6.99 3.56
C ALA A 74 -0.86 7.70 4.91
N LEU A 75 -0.03 7.34 5.89
CA LEU A 75 -0.07 7.85 7.26
C LEU A 75 1.32 8.35 7.66
N SER A 76 1.44 9.65 7.91
CA SER A 76 2.67 10.22 8.45
C SER A 76 2.99 9.59 9.81
N ARG A 77 4.20 9.05 10.02
CA ARG A 77 4.62 8.59 11.35
C ARG A 77 4.98 9.81 12.19
N CYS A 78 4.21 10.10 13.24
CA CYS A 78 4.62 11.10 14.24
C CYS A 78 5.48 10.39 15.31
N ALA A 79 6.65 10.97 15.63
CA ALA A 79 7.61 10.52 16.65
C ALA A 79 8.43 9.25 16.33
N GLN A 80 9.09 9.19 15.16
CA GLN A 80 10.23 8.29 14.99
C GLN A 80 11.50 8.92 15.62
N PRO A 81 12.32 8.16 16.38
CA PRO A 81 13.64 8.62 16.77
C PRO A 81 14.50 8.83 15.51
N PRO A 82 15.39 9.85 15.47
CA PRO A 82 16.30 10.02 14.34
C PRO A 82 17.22 8.82 14.20
N GLU A 83 17.52 8.45 12.95
CA GLU A 83 18.56 7.47 12.59
C GLU A 83 19.97 7.96 12.97
#